data_AF-A0A501Q297-F1
#
_entry.id   AF-A0A501Q297-F1
#
_cell.length_a   1.000
_cell.length_b   1.000
_cell.length_c   1.000
_cell.angle_alpha   90.00
_cell.angle_beta   90.00
_cell.angle_gamma   90.00
#
_symmetry.space_group_name_H-M   'P 1'
#
loop_
_entity.id
_entity.type
_entity.pdbx_description
1 polymer ?
#
loop_
_entity_poly.entity_id
_entity_poly.type
_entity_poly.pdbx_seq_one_letter_code
_entity_poly.pdbx_strand_id
1 'polypeptide(L)'
;MLKRLSEKLSKVDYWKKWELFELFDDLHRGEKLLIEIASKNSESQFLKFKDNYIEELYEIEGDNVADFTRIWEWFTPTKEWETLLSEKGKEIGDNVFRITDQWKRSQDFLIGTKVSLENERGVVLGKSKDRNEYGLIRWDTEKENDIEDWRGLFESFLQAGGQIINQDHEFKFINNDGTEKKVNR
;
A
#
# COMPACT_ATOMS: atom_id res chain seq x y z
N MET A 1 -2.96 -11.38 33.33
CA MET A 1 -2.62 -11.52 31.91
C MET A 1 -3.74 -10.82 31.12
N LEU A 2 -3.55 -9.56 30.77
CA LEU A 2 -4.58 -8.75 30.09
C LEU A 2 -4.64 -9.18 28.62
N LYS A 3 -5.63 -9.99 28.26
CA LYS A 3 -6.09 -10.12 26.86
C LYS A 3 -6.54 -8.73 26.41
N ARG A 4 -5.72 -8.03 25.62
CA ARG A 4 -6.25 -6.94 24.79
C ARG A 4 -7.17 -7.59 23.77
N LEU A 5 -8.47 -7.56 24.05
CA LEU A 5 -9.47 -7.64 23.00
C LEU A 5 -9.11 -6.54 22.00
N SER A 6 -8.75 -6.90 20.77
CA SER A 6 -8.71 -5.93 19.69
C SER A 6 -10.12 -5.36 19.57
N GLU A 7 -10.33 -4.14 20.06
CA GLU A 7 -11.58 -3.45 19.89
C GLU A 7 -11.81 -3.33 18.38
N LYS A 8 -12.77 -4.11 17.87
CA LYS A 8 -13.15 -4.10 16.47
C LYS A 8 -13.67 -2.70 16.19
N LEU A 9 -12.91 -1.90 15.44
CA LEU A 9 -13.27 -0.53 15.08
C LEU A 9 -14.68 -0.51 14.49
N SER A 10 -15.45 0.54 14.80
CA SER A 10 -16.70 0.78 14.08
C SER A 10 -16.39 1.03 12.59
N LYS A 11 -17.37 0.86 11.70
CA LYS A 11 -17.19 1.16 10.27
C LYS A 11 -16.65 2.59 10.07
N VAL A 12 -17.22 3.56 10.78
CA VAL A 12 -16.81 4.98 10.69
C VAL A 12 -15.38 5.19 11.18
N ASP A 13 -14.98 4.56 12.29
CA ASP A 13 -13.63 4.73 12.83
C ASP A 13 -12.59 4.03 11.94
N TYR A 14 -12.94 2.89 11.35
CA TYR A 14 -12.13 2.24 10.33
C TYR A 14 -11.94 3.15 9.10
N TRP A 15 -13.03 3.74 8.61
CA TRP A 15 -13.00 4.64 7.46
C TRP A 15 -12.16 5.89 7.72
N LYS A 16 -12.26 6.47 8.92
CA LYS A 16 -11.40 7.59 9.33
C LYS A 16 -9.94 7.18 9.47
N LYS A 17 -9.66 6.02 10.07
CA LYS A 17 -8.30 5.50 10.26
C LYS A 17 -7.56 5.36 8.92
N TRP A 18 -8.27 4.93 7.89
CA TRP A 18 -7.69 4.66 6.56
C TRP A 18 -8.02 5.75 5.54
N GLU A 19 -8.48 6.93 5.96
CA GLU A 19 -8.79 8.04 5.05
C GLU A 19 -9.76 7.67 3.90
N LEU A 20 -10.67 6.70 4.13
CA LEU A 20 -11.49 6.13 3.06
C LEU A 20 -12.51 7.13 2.50
N PHE A 21 -12.93 8.13 3.27
CA PHE A 21 -13.77 9.21 2.75
C PHE A 21 -13.03 10.01 1.67
N GLU A 22 -11.77 10.36 1.92
CA GLU A 22 -10.93 11.08 0.95
C GLU A 22 -10.64 10.21 -0.27
N LEU A 23 -10.41 8.90 -0.05
CA LEU A 23 -10.27 7.93 -1.13
C LEU A 23 -11.49 7.95 -2.06
N PHE A 24 -12.70 7.84 -1.52
CA PHE A 24 -13.92 7.86 -2.33
C PHE A 24 -14.13 9.19 -3.05
N ASP A 25 -13.84 10.33 -2.40
CA ASP A 25 -13.91 11.63 -3.05
C ASP A 25 -12.99 11.69 -4.29
N ASP A 26 -11.77 11.18 -4.19
CA ASP A 26 -10.85 11.11 -5.32
C ASP A 26 -11.24 10.08 -6.36
N LEU A 27 -11.81 8.94 -5.96
CA LEU A 27 -12.29 7.95 -6.90
C LEU A 27 -13.46 8.50 -7.75
N HIS A 28 -14.37 9.26 -7.14
CA HIS A 28 -15.45 9.96 -7.83
C HIS A 28 -14.92 11.10 -8.72
N ARG A 29 -13.84 11.79 -8.32
CA ARG A 29 -13.12 12.72 -9.22
C ARG A 29 -12.51 11.98 -10.41
N GLY A 30 -11.96 10.80 -10.18
CA GLY A 30 -11.39 9.96 -11.21
C GLY A 30 -12.42 9.47 -12.23
N GLU A 31 -13.62 9.06 -11.78
CA GLU A 31 -14.74 8.73 -12.65
C GLU A 31 -15.07 9.90 -13.60
N LYS A 32 -15.25 11.11 -13.05
CA LYS A 32 -15.57 12.31 -13.85
C LYS A 32 -14.50 12.58 -14.91
N LEU A 33 -13.22 12.47 -14.55
CA LEU A 33 -12.10 12.65 -15.46
C LEU A 33 -12.12 11.62 -16.59
N LEU A 34 -12.38 10.35 -16.27
CA LEU A 34 -12.46 9.28 -17.26
C LEU A 34 -13.63 9.47 -18.23
N ILE A 35 -14.80 9.90 -17.74
CA ILE A 35 -15.97 10.22 -18.56
C ILE A 35 -15.67 11.40 -19.50
N GLU A 36 -15.01 12.45 -18.99
CA GLU A 36 -14.63 13.60 -19.81
C GLU A 36 -13.69 13.18 -20.95
N ILE A 37 -12.65 12.38 -20.65
CA ILE A 37 -11.71 11.90 -21.66
C ILE A 37 -12.40 10.99 -22.67
N ALA A 38 -13.29 10.09 -22.23
CA ALA A 38 -14.04 9.18 -23.11
C ALA A 38 -14.89 9.91 -24.16
N SER A 39 -15.34 11.13 -23.87
CA SER A 39 -16.09 11.94 -24.86
C SER A 39 -15.25 12.31 -26.11
N LYS A 40 -13.92 12.22 -26.01
CA LYS A 40 -12.95 12.56 -27.06
C LYS A 40 -12.00 11.41 -27.40
N ASN A 41 -12.03 10.32 -26.63
CA ASN A 41 -11.15 9.17 -26.77
C ASN A 41 -11.97 7.88 -26.91
N SER A 42 -11.87 7.24 -28.07
CA SER A 42 -12.54 5.97 -28.38
C SER A 42 -11.60 4.77 -28.37
N GLU A 43 -10.42 4.90 -27.77
CA GLU A 43 -9.44 3.82 -27.68
C GLU A 43 -9.97 2.68 -26.80
N SER A 44 -9.97 1.46 -27.34
CA SER A 44 -10.61 0.29 -26.72
C SER A 44 -10.04 -0.03 -25.32
N GLN A 45 -8.72 0.10 -25.14
CA GLN A 45 -8.09 -0.16 -23.85
C GLN A 45 -8.53 0.85 -22.79
N PHE A 46 -8.59 2.14 -23.15
CA PHE A 46 -9.03 3.21 -22.26
C PHE A 46 -10.50 3.02 -21.86
N LEU A 47 -11.38 2.73 -22.81
CA LEU A 47 -12.81 2.51 -22.53
C LEU A 47 -13.02 1.29 -21.62
N LYS A 48 -12.31 0.19 -21.88
CA LYS A 48 -12.33 -0.99 -21.00
C LYS A 48 -11.87 -0.68 -19.59
N PHE A 49 -10.79 0.09 -19.44
CA PHE A 49 -10.32 0.53 -18.12
C PHE A 49 -11.38 1.37 -17.40
N LYS A 50 -11.97 2.36 -18.08
CA LYS A 50 -13.04 3.20 -17.52
C LYS A 50 -14.22 2.35 -17.04
N ASP A 51 -14.70 1.43 -17.85
CA ASP A 51 -15.86 0.61 -17.48
C ASP A 51 -15.56 -0.26 -16.26
N ASN A 52 -14.39 -0.92 -16.24
CA ASN A 52 -13.94 -1.69 -15.07
C ASN A 52 -13.78 -0.82 -13.82
N TYR A 53 -13.26 0.39 -13.98
CA TYR A 53 -13.05 1.34 -12.89
C TYR A 53 -14.38 1.73 -12.23
N ILE A 54 -15.37 2.06 -13.06
CA ILE A 54 -16.70 2.48 -12.60
C ILE A 54 -17.40 1.33 -11.89
N GLU A 55 -17.35 0.12 -12.47
CA GLU A 55 -17.90 -1.09 -11.85
C GLU A 55 -17.28 -1.34 -10.47
N GLU A 56 -15.95 -1.33 -10.38
CA GLU A 56 -15.23 -1.55 -9.12
C GLU A 56 -15.57 -0.49 -8.07
N LEU A 57 -15.62 0.80 -8.44
CA LEU A 57 -15.93 1.89 -7.53
C LEU A 57 -17.29 1.69 -6.84
N TYR A 58 -18.32 1.37 -7.62
CA TYR A 58 -19.65 1.19 -7.06
C TYR A 58 -19.81 -0.15 -6.32
N GLU A 59 -19.03 -1.18 -6.69
CA GLU A 59 -18.95 -2.44 -5.93
C GLU A 59 -18.38 -2.19 -4.52
N ILE A 60 -17.19 -1.57 -4.43
CA ILE A 60 -16.53 -1.34 -3.15
C ILE A 60 -17.26 -0.30 -2.26
N GLU A 61 -17.99 0.65 -2.85
CA GLU A 61 -18.80 1.63 -2.11
C GLU A 61 -20.03 0.98 -1.46
N GLY A 62 -20.61 -0.03 -2.13
CA GLY A 62 -21.72 -0.83 -1.63
C GLY A 62 -21.33 -1.86 -0.57
N ASP A 63 -20.04 -2.19 -0.48
CA ASP A 63 -19.56 -3.28 0.34
C ASP A 63 -19.52 -2.99 1.85
N ASN A 64 -19.77 -4.06 2.62
CA ASN A 64 -19.65 -4.02 4.07
C ASN A 64 -18.18 -4.10 4.53
N VAL A 65 -17.36 -4.81 3.78
CA VAL A 65 -15.92 -4.96 3.98
C VAL A 65 -15.27 -4.81 2.60
N ALA A 66 -15.01 -3.56 2.21
CA ALA A 66 -14.41 -3.25 0.92
C ALA A 66 -12.98 -3.78 0.82
N ASP A 67 -12.66 -4.41 -0.31
CA ASP A 67 -11.31 -4.78 -0.70
C ASP A 67 -10.79 -3.78 -1.74
N PHE A 68 -9.78 -2.99 -1.36
CA PHE A 68 -9.19 -1.98 -2.25
C PHE A 68 -8.03 -2.52 -3.09
N THR A 69 -7.82 -3.84 -3.16
CA THR A 69 -6.67 -4.43 -3.85
C THR A 69 -6.62 -4.02 -5.32
N ARG A 70 -7.75 -4.04 -6.03
CA ARG A 70 -7.78 -3.69 -7.45
C ARG A 70 -7.51 -2.20 -7.68
N ILE A 71 -8.06 -1.34 -6.82
CA ILE A 71 -7.77 0.10 -6.83
C ILE A 71 -6.26 0.30 -6.58
N TRP A 72 -5.68 -0.32 -5.55
CA TRP A 72 -4.24 -0.25 -5.29
C TRP A 72 -3.40 -0.69 -6.50
N GLU A 73 -3.79 -1.77 -7.19
CA GLU A 73 -3.09 -2.26 -8.38
C GLU A 73 -3.11 -1.24 -9.53
N TRP A 74 -4.27 -0.66 -9.85
CA TRP A 74 -4.40 0.32 -10.93
C TRP A 74 -3.65 1.62 -10.69
N PHE A 75 -3.55 2.02 -9.42
CA PHE A 75 -2.95 3.27 -9.00
C PHE A 75 -1.48 3.15 -8.57
N THR A 76 -0.95 1.92 -8.48
CA THR A 76 0.48 1.70 -8.25
C THR A 76 1.30 2.42 -9.34
N PRO A 77 2.44 3.06 -9.00
CA PRO A 77 3.25 3.77 -9.98
C PRO A 77 3.57 2.92 -11.20
N THR A 78 3.55 3.53 -12.38
CA THR A 78 3.75 2.94 -13.71
C THR A 78 2.65 1.97 -14.19
N LYS A 79 1.52 1.90 -13.47
CA LYS A 79 0.38 1.03 -13.84
C LYS A 79 -0.67 1.75 -14.67
N GLU A 80 -1.84 1.13 -14.79
CA GLU A 80 -2.91 1.51 -15.72
C GLU A 80 -3.29 2.99 -15.61
N TRP A 81 -3.49 3.52 -14.39
CA TRP A 81 -3.89 4.91 -14.20
C TRP A 81 -2.85 5.89 -14.75
N GLU A 82 -1.59 5.75 -14.33
CA GLU A 82 -0.48 6.61 -14.79
C GLU A 82 -0.21 6.44 -16.28
N THR A 83 -0.27 5.20 -16.78
CA THR A 83 -0.02 4.88 -18.19
C THR A 83 -1.08 5.53 -19.10
N LEU A 84 -2.34 5.53 -18.69
CA LEU A 84 -3.45 6.02 -19.51
C LEU A 84 -3.66 7.54 -19.38
N LEU A 85 -3.41 8.13 -18.21
CA LEU A 85 -3.75 9.53 -17.94
C LEU A 85 -2.52 10.44 -17.81
N SER A 86 -1.35 9.88 -17.47
CA SER A 86 -0.10 10.61 -17.22
C SER A 86 -0.35 11.83 -16.32
N GLU A 87 0.11 13.01 -16.72
CA GLU A 87 -0.04 14.26 -15.95
C GLU A 87 -1.50 14.64 -15.67
N LYS A 88 -2.46 14.29 -16.54
CA LYS A 88 -3.88 14.66 -16.32
C LYS A 88 -4.47 13.96 -15.11
N GLY A 89 -4.00 12.75 -14.81
CA GLY A 89 -4.46 11.95 -13.68
C GLY A 89 -3.56 12.05 -12.46
N LYS A 90 -2.43 12.76 -12.52
CA LYS A 90 -1.36 12.63 -11.53
C LYS A 90 -1.79 12.93 -10.10
N GLU A 91 -2.49 14.04 -9.86
CA GLU A 91 -2.93 14.44 -8.51
C GLU A 91 -3.85 13.39 -7.87
N ILE A 92 -4.89 12.97 -8.59
CA ILE A 92 -5.81 11.90 -8.16
C ILE A 92 -5.03 10.60 -7.97
N GLY A 93 -4.13 10.31 -8.93
CA GLY A 93 -3.29 9.13 -8.96
C GLY A 93 -2.47 8.96 -7.68
N ASP A 94 -1.72 10.01 -7.35
CA ASP A 94 -0.83 10.05 -6.21
C ASP A 94 -1.59 9.90 -4.89
N ASN A 95 -2.73 10.58 -4.72
CA ASN A 95 -3.48 10.50 -3.46
C ASN A 95 -4.21 9.17 -3.28
N VAL A 96 -4.83 8.63 -4.33
CA VAL A 96 -5.45 7.30 -4.29
C VAL A 96 -4.41 6.23 -3.98
N PHE A 97 -3.24 6.29 -4.63
CA PHE A 97 -2.15 5.35 -4.33
C PHE A 97 -1.67 5.48 -2.89
N ARG A 98 -1.44 6.70 -2.39
CA ARG A 98 -1.01 6.94 -1.00
C ARG A 98 -1.93 6.24 0.01
N ILE A 99 -3.25 6.44 -0.13
CA ILE A 99 -4.24 5.88 0.80
C ILE A 99 -4.31 4.35 0.65
N THR A 100 -4.43 3.86 -0.57
CA THR A 100 -4.60 2.42 -0.82
C THR A 100 -3.33 1.60 -0.56
N ASP A 101 -2.13 2.16 -0.74
CA ASP A 101 -0.87 1.51 -0.40
C ASP A 101 -0.71 1.36 1.12
N GLN A 102 -1.08 2.40 1.88
CA GLN A 102 -1.10 2.31 3.33
C GLN A 102 -2.11 1.26 3.82
N TRP A 103 -3.30 1.24 3.24
CA TRP A 103 -4.30 0.21 3.52
C TRP A 103 -3.76 -1.19 3.18
N LYS A 104 -3.17 -1.38 1.99
CA LYS A 104 -2.70 -2.69 1.53
C LYS A 104 -1.57 -3.23 2.41
N ARG A 105 -0.59 -2.40 2.77
CA ARG A 105 0.52 -2.80 3.65
C ARG A 105 0.02 -3.22 5.03
N SER A 106 -1.12 -2.71 5.48
CA SER A 106 -1.71 -3.08 6.77
C SER A 106 -2.38 -4.45 6.80
N GLN A 107 -2.55 -5.10 5.65
CA GLN A 107 -3.19 -6.41 5.55
C GLN A 107 -2.18 -7.56 5.60
N ASP A 108 -0.97 -7.36 5.07
CA ASP A 108 0.11 -8.37 5.06
C ASP A 108 1.47 -7.70 4.78
N PHE A 109 2.55 -8.46 4.96
CA PHE A 109 3.86 -8.04 4.51
C PHE A 109 3.90 -7.86 2.98
N LEU A 110 4.40 -6.71 2.55
CA LEU A 110 4.73 -6.40 1.16
C LEU A 110 6.19 -6.00 1.08
N ILE A 111 6.82 -6.27 -0.07
CA ILE A 111 8.19 -5.82 -0.32
C ILE A 111 8.30 -4.29 -0.16
N GLY A 112 9.42 -3.85 0.43
CA GLY A 112 9.70 -2.45 0.67
C GLY A 112 8.91 -1.84 1.84
N THR A 113 7.98 -2.58 2.47
CA THR A 113 7.24 -2.06 3.62
C THR A 113 8.21 -1.73 4.73
N LYS A 114 8.24 -0.45 5.13
CA LYS A 114 8.97 0.00 6.30
C LYS A 114 8.19 -0.31 7.57
N VAL A 115 8.86 -0.93 8.52
CA VAL A 115 8.28 -1.41 9.78
C VAL A 115 9.12 -1.00 10.98
N SER A 116 8.53 -1.11 12.17
CA SER A 116 9.26 -0.99 13.43
C SER A 116 8.79 -1.99 14.47
N LEU A 117 9.69 -2.45 15.33
CA LEU A 117 9.42 -3.33 16.48
C LEU A 117 10.40 -2.98 17.60
N GLU A 118 9.93 -2.83 18.84
CA GLU A 118 10.78 -2.57 20.03
C GLU A 118 11.85 -1.44 19.86
N ASN A 119 11.52 -0.40 19.07
CA ASN A 119 12.36 0.75 18.66
C ASN A 119 13.36 0.50 17.52
N GLU A 120 13.44 -0.73 17.02
CA GLU A 120 14.14 -1.04 15.78
C GLU A 120 13.26 -0.67 14.59
N ARG A 121 13.90 -0.30 13.48
CA ARG A 121 13.23 0.01 12.22
C ARG A 121 13.84 -0.87 11.15
N GLY A 122 13.02 -1.32 10.22
CA GLY A 122 13.48 -2.23 9.18
C GLY A 122 12.62 -2.14 7.94
N VAL A 123 13.04 -2.87 6.91
CA VAL A 123 12.34 -2.96 5.64
C VAL A 123 12.10 -4.41 5.26
N VAL A 124 10.90 -4.70 4.78
CA VAL A 124 10.54 -6.02 4.27
C VAL A 124 11.25 -6.26 2.94
N LEU A 125 12.01 -7.34 2.87
CA LEU A 125 12.73 -7.78 1.70
C LEU A 125 11.83 -8.54 0.72
N GLY A 126 12.33 -8.71 -0.50
CA GLY A 126 11.71 -9.56 -1.49
C GLY A 126 11.67 -11.04 -1.08
N LYS A 127 10.84 -11.80 -1.77
CA LYS A 127 10.70 -13.25 -1.57
C LYS A 127 12.03 -13.95 -1.85
N SER A 128 12.35 -14.97 -1.06
CA SER A 128 13.48 -15.86 -1.37
C SER A 128 13.08 -16.84 -2.47
N LYS A 129 14.07 -17.37 -3.21
CA LYS A 129 13.80 -18.36 -4.29
C LYS A 129 13.07 -19.61 -3.79
N ASP A 130 13.23 -19.94 -2.51
CA ASP A 130 12.72 -21.16 -1.91
C ASP A 130 11.35 -21.00 -1.23
N ARG A 131 10.86 -19.77 -1.02
CA ARG A 131 9.53 -19.51 -0.42
C ARG A 131 8.84 -18.30 -1.05
N ASN A 132 7.60 -18.51 -1.45
CA ASN A 132 6.75 -17.48 -2.06
C ASN A 132 6.04 -16.57 -1.04
N GLU A 133 6.66 -16.32 0.12
CA GLU A 133 6.09 -15.57 1.25
C GLU A 133 6.94 -14.32 1.55
N TYR A 134 6.28 -13.19 1.79
CA TYR A 134 6.92 -11.99 2.32
C TYR A 134 7.06 -12.08 3.83
N GLY A 135 7.96 -11.30 4.42
CA GLY A 135 8.19 -11.24 5.86
C GLY A 135 9.64 -11.41 6.31
N LEU A 136 10.61 -11.49 5.39
CA LEU A 136 12.00 -11.27 5.76
C LEU A 136 12.20 -9.78 6.01
N ILE A 137 12.63 -9.38 7.20
CA ILE A 137 12.85 -7.97 7.56
C ILE A 137 14.35 -7.73 7.70
N ARG A 138 14.88 -6.78 6.95
CA ARG A 138 16.22 -6.23 7.18
C ARG A 138 16.12 -5.07 8.15
N TRP A 139 16.73 -5.22 9.33
CA TRP A 139 16.78 -4.16 10.32
C TRP A 139 17.83 -3.10 9.97
N ASP A 140 17.54 -1.85 10.29
CA ASP A 140 18.40 -0.69 10.06
C ASP A 140 19.50 -0.63 11.13
N THR A 141 20.50 -1.50 10.98
CA THR A 141 21.65 -1.60 11.87
C THR A 141 22.96 -1.66 11.07
N GLU A 142 24.08 -1.38 11.73
CA GLU A 142 25.43 -1.46 11.14
C GLU A 142 25.85 -2.89 10.75
N LYS A 143 25.14 -3.92 11.22
CA LYS A 143 25.47 -5.32 10.96
C LYS A 143 24.96 -5.71 9.58
N GLU A 144 25.81 -6.27 8.73
CA GLU A 144 25.50 -6.60 7.33
C GLU A 144 24.31 -7.56 7.13
N ASN A 145 24.08 -8.47 8.08
CA ASN A 145 23.07 -9.52 7.96
C ASN A 145 22.07 -9.53 9.12
N ASP A 146 21.67 -8.37 9.62
CA ASP A 146 20.61 -8.25 10.62
C ASP A 146 19.24 -8.45 9.95
N ILE A 147 18.89 -9.72 9.71
CA ILE A 147 17.67 -10.15 9.03
C ILE A 147 16.90 -11.08 9.95
N GLU A 148 15.63 -10.77 10.15
CA GLU A 148 14.70 -11.64 10.87
C GLU A 148 13.62 -12.21 9.95
N ASP A 149 13.18 -13.42 10.27
CA ASP A 149 12.16 -14.14 9.50
C ASP A 149 10.80 -14.07 10.18
N TRP A 150 9.94 -13.23 9.62
CA TRP A 150 8.54 -13.06 10.00
C TRP A 150 7.57 -13.59 8.93
N ARG A 151 8.04 -14.45 8.03
CA ARG A 151 7.18 -15.01 6.96
C ARG A 151 6.01 -15.79 7.54
N GLY A 152 4.80 -15.47 7.08
CA GLY A 152 3.56 -16.05 7.59
C GLY A 152 3.20 -15.62 9.02
N LEU A 153 3.91 -14.65 9.60
CA LEU A 153 3.77 -14.21 11.00
C LEU A 153 3.34 -12.73 11.09
N PHE A 154 2.65 -12.19 10.09
CA PHE A 154 2.22 -10.79 10.09
C PHE A 154 1.35 -10.43 11.30
N GLU A 155 0.35 -11.25 11.63
CA GLU A 155 -0.48 -11.02 12.83
C GLU A 155 0.35 -11.08 14.12
N SER A 156 1.27 -12.04 14.22
CA SER A 156 2.18 -12.17 15.37
C SER A 156 3.11 -10.98 15.49
N PHE A 157 3.59 -10.42 14.37
CA PHE A 157 4.39 -9.20 14.32
C PHE A 157 3.63 -8.03 14.92
N LEU A 158 2.38 -7.82 14.50
CA LEU A 158 1.52 -6.77 15.05
C LEU A 158 1.22 -6.99 16.55
N GLN A 159 0.98 -8.23 16.96
CA GLN A 159 0.74 -8.59 18.36
C GLN A 159 1.96 -8.35 19.26
N ALA A 160 3.17 -8.51 18.71
CA ALA A 160 4.42 -8.18 19.38
C ALA A 160 4.66 -6.66 19.51
N GLY A 161 3.75 -5.83 18.98
CA GLY A 161 3.90 -4.37 18.96
C GLY A 161 4.58 -3.86 17.69
N GLY A 162 4.74 -4.72 16.68
CA GLY A 162 5.18 -4.34 15.36
C GLY A 162 4.24 -3.33 14.72
N GLN A 163 4.81 -2.37 14.00
CA GLN A 163 4.07 -1.29 13.33
C GLN A 163 4.57 -1.13 11.91
N ILE A 164 3.67 -0.71 11.03
CA ILE A 164 4.02 -0.15 9.73
C ILE A 164 4.26 1.33 9.94
N ILE A 165 5.41 1.83 9.50
CA ILE A 165 5.80 3.21 9.69
C ILE A 165 5.67 4.00 8.39
N ASN A 166 5.94 5.30 8.44
CA ASN A 166 5.93 6.15 7.25
C ASN A 166 6.89 5.58 6.18
N GLN A 167 6.40 5.39 4.96
CA GLN A 167 7.19 4.86 3.85
C GLN A 167 8.25 5.85 3.33
N ASP A 168 8.20 7.12 3.74
CA ASP A 168 9.25 8.13 3.53
C ASP A 168 10.35 8.08 4.60
N HIS A 169 10.26 7.20 5.60
CA HIS A 169 11.26 7.10 6.66
C HIS A 169 12.67 6.85 6.11
N GLU A 170 13.62 7.74 6.41
CA GLU A 170 15.01 7.56 6.00
C GLU A 170 15.77 6.69 7.01
N PHE A 171 16.15 5.50 6.56
CA PHE A 171 17.03 4.61 7.31
C PHE A 171 18.44 5.18 7.43
N LYS A 172 19.15 4.84 8.51
CA LYS A 172 20.50 5.33 8.78
C LYS A 172 21.58 4.51 8.06
N PHE A 173 21.43 3.19 8.02
CA PHE A 173 22.46 2.24 7.59
C PHE A 173 22.09 1.48 6.31
N ILE A 174 20.81 1.33 6.01
CA ILE A 174 20.32 0.63 4.82
C ILE A 174 19.58 1.56 3.85
N ASN A 175 19.47 1.17 2.59
CA ASN A 175 18.61 1.78 1.58
C ASN A 175 17.18 1.22 1.68
N ASN A 176 16.25 1.80 0.91
CA ASN A 176 14.84 1.37 0.88
C ASN A 176 14.63 -0.07 0.34
N ASP A 177 15.65 -0.66 -0.29
CA ASP A 177 15.64 -2.06 -0.74
C ASP A 177 16.35 -3.02 0.23
N GLY A 178 16.82 -2.51 1.38
CA GLY A 178 17.55 -3.27 2.38
C GLY A 178 19.05 -3.45 2.11
N THR A 179 19.57 -2.92 1.00
CA THR A 179 21.02 -2.91 0.74
C THR A 179 21.74 -1.93 1.66
N GLU A 180 23.00 -2.20 2.00
CA GLU A 180 23.77 -1.27 2.83
C GLU A 180 24.03 0.06 2.13
N LYS A 181 23.94 1.16 2.90
CA LYS A 181 24.42 2.45 2.46
C LYS A 181 25.95 2.42 2.42
N LYS A 182 26.52 2.72 1.26
CA LYS A 182 27.97 2.90 1.14
C LYS A 182 28.39 4.12 1.97
N VAL A 183 29.11 3.88 3.06
CA VAL A 183 29.84 4.94 3.74
C VAL A 183 31.04 5.27 2.84
N ASN A 184 31.01 6.41 2.16
CA ASN A 184 32.21 6.93 1.50
C ASN A 184 33.27 7.15 2.59
N ARG A 185 34.27 6.27 2.63
CA ARG A 185 35.51 6.45 3.41
C ARG A 185 36.49 7.28 2.61
#